data_AF-A0A0D6E4I9-F1
#
_entry.id   AF-A0A0D6E4I9-F1
#
_cell.length_a   1.000
_cell.length_b   1.000
_cell.length_c   1.000
_cell.angle_alpha   90.00
_cell.angle_beta   90.00
_cell.angle_gamma   90.00
#
_symmetry.space_group_name_H-M   'P 1'
#
loop_
_entity.id
_entity.type
_entity.pdbx_description
1 polymer ?
#
loop_
_entity_poly.entity_id
_entity_poly.type
_entity_poly.pdbx_seq_one_letter_code
_entity_poly.pdbx_strand_id
1 'polypeptide(L)'
;MLIYIVFLMIFVGVTAALYQVYEIHYNINVGNDKKLSKADKSHLQALSDQAKTATQTHARPDFDQAAANALSPNLDRDIALKAFAEEEKGVYAIPLLRRKARLCFNGDSSANVNSVKVRHLLFWKTTLPRTNIRAALITLVILNCFLVQLLAAMSVYTLGYPVSTPWLAWLNDPMAVMLLIYAFIFASLLITKFDRYMHDLYQLGKLFKKKAV
;
A
#
# COMPACT_ATOMS: atom_id res chain seq x y z
N MET A 1 5.83 -29.85 -27.08
CA MET A 1 5.42 -28.43 -27.23
C MET A 1 4.85 -27.87 -25.93
N LEU A 2 3.79 -28.46 -25.35
CA LEU A 2 3.20 -27.99 -24.09
C LEU A 2 4.20 -27.89 -22.93
N ILE A 3 5.09 -28.88 -22.77
CA ILE A 3 6.12 -28.88 -21.71
C ILE A 3 7.07 -27.67 -21.80
N TYR A 4 7.48 -27.28 -23.02
CA TYR A 4 8.34 -26.11 -23.23
C TYR A 4 7.62 -24.79 -22.92
N ILE A 5 6.31 -24.73 -23.20
CA ILE A 5 5.47 -23.58 -22.83
C ILE A 5 5.37 -23.47 -21.30
N VAL A 6 5.22 -24.59 -20.59
CA VAL A 6 5.19 -24.61 -19.11
C VAL A 6 6.51 -24.06 -18.55
N PHE A 7 7.66 -24.52 -19.04
CA PHE A 7 8.95 -23.99 -18.60
C PHE A 7 9.15 -22.51 -18.93
N LEU A 8 8.69 -22.05 -20.11
CA LEU A 8 8.67 -20.63 -20.45
C LEU A 8 7.83 -19.83 -19.44
N MET A 9 6.64 -20.33 -19.10
CA MET A 9 5.74 -19.67 -18.14
C MET A 9 6.32 -19.66 -16.72
N ILE A 10 7.02 -20.71 -16.30
CA ILE A 10 7.80 -20.72 -15.06
C ILE A 10 8.85 -19.61 -15.06
N PHE A 11 9.61 -19.47 -16.15
CA PHE A 11 10.63 -18.42 -16.29
C PHE A 11 10.03 -17.01 -16.25
N VAL A 12 8.89 -16.80 -16.94
CA VAL A 12 8.12 -15.55 -16.85
C VAL A 12 7.68 -15.29 -15.42
N GLY A 13 7.20 -16.31 -14.71
CA GLY A 13 6.81 -16.23 -13.31
C GLY A 13 7.97 -15.80 -12.38
N VAL A 14 9.15 -16.39 -12.55
CA VAL A 14 10.36 -15.99 -11.80
C VAL A 14 10.71 -14.53 -12.06
N THR A 15 10.65 -14.10 -13.32
CA THR A 15 10.93 -12.71 -13.70
C THR A 15 9.92 -11.74 -13.07
N ALA A 16 8.64 -12.11 -13.05
CA ALA A 16 7.59 -11.34 -12.39
C ALA A 16 7.79 -11.25 -10.87
N ALA A 17 8.19 -12.34 -10.20
CA ALA A 17 8.47 -12.34 -8.77
C ALA A 17 9.66 -11.42 -8.41
N LEU A 18 10.73 -11.45 -9.21
CA LEU A 18 11.86 -10.52 -9.07
C LEU A 18 11.41 -9.07 -9.26
N TYR A 19 10.58 -8.81 -10.27
CA TYR A 19 10.03 -7.50 -10.52
C TYR A 19 9.19 -6.99 -9.34
N GLN A 20 8.40 -7.85 -8.67
CA GLN A 20 7.63 -7.47 -7.48
C GLN A 20 8.52 -7.02 -6.32
N VAL A 21 9.65 -7.71 -6.08
CA VAL A 21 10.61 -7.29 -5.06
C VAL A 21 11.21 -5.93 -5.41
N TYR A 22 11.60 -5.74 -6.66
CA TYR A 22 12.09 -4.45 -7.15
C TYR A 22 11.05 -3.34 -6.97
N GLU A 23 9.80 -3.60 -7.35
CA GLU A 23 8.71 -2.64 -7.24
C GLU A 23 8.46 -2.25 -5.79
N ILE A 24 8.51 -3.20 -4.85
CA ILE A 24 8.36 -2.91 -3.42
C ILE A 24 9.50 -2.04 -2.91
N HIS A 25 10.75 -2.37 -3.24
CA HIS A 25 11.91 -1.55 -2.87
C HIS A 25 11.78 -0.13 -3.43
N TYR A 26 11.41 0.00 -4.70
CA TYR A 26 11.14 1.30 -5.33
C TYR A 26 10.01 2.04 -4.61
N ASN A 27 8.92 1.34 -4.27
CA ASN A 27 7.75 1.89 -3.61
C ASN A 27 7.99 2.35 -2.17
N ILE A 28 9.07 1.88 -1.54
CA ILE A 28 9.51 2.33 -0.21
C ILE A 28 10.39 3.57 -0.32
N ASN A 29 11.34 3.56 -1.26
CA ASN A 29 12.32 4.64 -1.40
C ASN A 29 11.81 5.84 -2.18
N VAL A 30 10.79 5.66 -3.02
CA VAL A 30 10.22 6.73 -3.83
C VAL A 30 8.94 7.24 -3.18
N GLY A 31 8.97 8.51 -2.77
CA GLY A 31 7.85 9.23 -2.16
C GLY A 31 6.53 9.02 -2.90
N ASN A 32 5.45 8.94 -2.12
CA ASN A 32 4.08 8.65 -2.56
C ASN A 32 3.60 9.62 -3.67
N ASP A 33 4.27 10.76 -3.76
CA ASP A 33 4.09 11.89 -4.67
C ASP A 33 4.32 11.49 -6.12
N LYS A 34 5.29 10.61 -6.42
CA LYS A 34 5.54 10.20 -7.81
C LYS A 34 4.39 9.37 -8.41
N LYS A 35 3.54 8.76 -7.57
CA LYS A 35 2.44 7.85 -7.97
C LYS A 35 1.07 8.51 -8.13
N LEU A 36 0.96 9.81 -7.91
CA LEU A 36 -0.25 10.55 -8.20
C LEU A 36 -0.37 10.83 -9.70
N SER A 37 -1.60 10.75 -10.22
CA SER A 37 -1.91 11.26 -11.56
C SER A 37 -1.53 12.74 -11.65
N LYS A 38 -1.20 13.24 -12.85
CA LYS A 38 -0.85 14.67 -13.05
C LYS A 38 -1.95 15.61 -12.52
N ALA A 39 -3.22 15.22 -12.69
CA ALA A 39 -4.37 15.96 -12.16
C ALA A 39 -4.35 16.01 -10.62
N ASP A 40 -4.18 14.86 -9.96
CA ASP A 40 -4.12 14.80 -8.49
C ASP A 40 -2.89 15.52 -7.93
N LYS A 41 -1.76 15.50 -8.65
CA LYS A 41 -0.56 16.28 -8.30
C LYS A 41 -0.84 17.78 -8.31
N SER A 42 -1.46 18.29 -9.38
CA SER A 42 -1.79 19.71 -9.50
C SER A 42 -2.78 20.16 -8.41
N HIS A 43 -3.78 19.33 -8.09
CA HIS A 43 -4.75 19.61 -7.05
C HIS A 43 -4.14 19.54 -5.64
N LEU A 44 -3.25 18.58 -5.40
CA LEU A 44 -2.51 18.47 -4.13
C LEU A 44 -1.54 19.64 -3.95
N GLN A 45 -0.86 20.04 -5.03
CA GLN A 45 0.05 21.18 -5.02
C GLN A 45 -0.70 22.48 -4.73
N ALA A 46 -1.83 22.73 -5.38
CA ALA A 46 -2.67 23.90 -5.11
C ALA A 46 -3.15 23.97 -3.65
N LEU A 47 -3.63 22.85 -3.08
CA LEU A 47 -4.06 22.79 -1.68
C LEU A 47 -2.89 22.95 -0.69
N SER A 48 -1.71 22.41 -1.03
CA SER A 48 -0.51 22.55 -0.20
C SER A 48 0.04 23.97 -0.24
N ASP A 49 0.01 24.63 -1.40
CA ASP A 49 0.42 26.01 -1.53
C ASP A 49 -0.53 26.93 -0.75
N GLN A 50 -1.84 26.71 -0.85
CA GLN A 50 -2.84 27.41 -0.02
C GLN A 50 -2.65 27.16 1.49
N ALA A 51 -2.32 25.93 1.91
CA ALA A 51 -2.05 25.62 3.31
C ALA A 51 -0.81 26.36 3.84
N LYS A 52 0.26 26.43 3.03
CA LYS A 52 1.47 27.19 3.37
C LYS A 52 1.17 28.68 3.49
N THR A 53 0.43 29.24 2.53
CA THR A 53 0.01 30.65 2.57
C THR A 53 -0.86 30.91 3.80
N ALA A 54 -1.83 30.06 4.12
CA ALA A 54 -2.67 30.19 5.31
C ALA A 54 -1.87 30.14 6.63
N THR A 55 -0.80 29.34 6.67
CA THR A 55 0.12 29.27 7.82
C THR A 55 0.99 30.53 7.96
N GLN A 56 1.38 31.15 6.84
CA GLN A 56 2.27 32.32 6.80
C GLN A 56 1.55 33.67 6.87
N THR A 57 0.32 33.78 6.34
CA THR A 57 -0.42 35.05 6.20
C THR A 57 -1.75 35.08 6.96
N HIS A 58 -2.05 34.06 7.77
CA HIS A 58 -3.33 33.91 8.47
C HIS A 58 -4.57 33.92 7.56
N ALA A 59 -4.40 33.70 6.25
CA ALA A 59 -5.48 33.52 5.25
C ALA A 59 -6.15 32.13 5.37
N ARG A 60 -6.63 31.80 6.57
CA ARG A 60 -7.34 30.57 6.93
C ARG A 60 -8.68 30.35 6.18
N PRO A 61 -9.48 31.39 5.85
CA PRO A 61 -10.80 31.20 5.22
C PRO A 61 -10.73 30.54 3.83
N ASP A 62 -9.77 30.94 3.00
CA ASP A 62 -9.64 30.44 1.63
C ASP A 62 -9.22 28.97 1.61
N PHE A 63 -8.31 28.61 2.54
CA PHE A 63 -7.91 27.22 2.75
C PHE A 63 -9.07 26.38 3.29
N ASP A 64 -9.84 26.90 4.24
CA ASP A 64 -11.01 26.21 4.77
C ASP A 64 -12.02 25.97 3.65
N GLN A 65 -12.32 26.94 2.80
CA GLN A 65 -13.26 26.69 1.71
C GLN A 65 -12.76 25.60 0.74
N ALA A 66 -11.48 25.66 0.33
CA ALA A 66 -10.88 24.68 -0.56
C ALA A 66 -10.83 23.26 0.04
N ALA A 67 -10.47 23.14 1.32
CA ALA A 67 -10.42 21.86 2.00
C ALA A 67 -11.83 21.26 2.26
N ALA A 68 -12.90 22.07 2.34
CA ALA A 68 -14.27 21.56 2.53
C ALA A 68 -14.69 20.77 1.29
N ASN A 69 -14.46 21.40 0.15
CA ASN A 69 -14.77 20.87 -1.17
C ASN A 69 -13.94 19.61 -1.44
N ALA A 70 -12.69 19.58 -0.97
CA ALA A 70 -11.79 18.46 -1.21
C ALA A 70 -12.00 17.26 -0.27
N LEU A 71 -12.24 17.48 1.04
CA LEU A 71 -11.99 16.50 2.11
C LEU A 71 -13.18 16.20 3.04
N SER A 72 -14.39 16.65 2.69
CA SER A 72 -15.64 16.55 3.46
C SER A 72 -15.77 17.64 4.54
N PRO A 73 -16.96 18.23 4.70
CA PRO A 73 -17.20 19.29 5.69
C PRO A 73 -17.02 18.84 7.14
N ASN A 74 -17.08 17.53 7.42
CA ASN A 74 -16.92 16.97 8.77
C ASN A 74 -15.46 16.74 9.18
N LEU A 75 -14.49 17.00 8.28
CA LEU A 75 -13.08 16.90 8.61
C LEU A 75 -12.62 18.16 9.34
N ASP A 76 -11.94 17.94 10.45
CA ASP A 76 -11.29 18.99 11.22
C ASP A 76 -10.25 19.77 10.39
N ARG A 77 -10.41 21.09 10.34
CA ARG A 77 -9.61 22.00 9.51
C ARG A 77 -8.16 22.08 9.91
N ASP A 78 -7.88 21.96 11.20
CA ASP A 78 -6.51 21.99 11.69
C ASP A 78 -5.73 20.76 11.24
N ILE A 79 -6.43 19.63 11.10
CA ILE A 79 -5.86 18.36 10.64
C ILE A 79 -5.57 18.43 9.15
N ALA A 80 -6.48 19.01 8.37
CA ALA A 80 -6.24 19.30 6.96
C ALA A 80 -5.05 20.26 6.82
N LEU A 81 -5.05 21.40 7.51
CA LEU A 81 -3.98 22.39 7.41
C LEU A 81 -2.62 21.77 7.74
N LYS A 82 -2.53 20.99 8.83
CA LYS A 82 -1.30 20.28 9.22
C LYS A 82 -0.85 19.25 8.17
N ALA A 83 -1.79 18.49 7.60
CA ALA A 83 -1.46 17.48 6.58
C ALA A 83 -0.92 18.07 5.27
N PHE A 84 -1.37 19.27 4.90
CA PHE A 84 -1.00 19.95 3.65
C PHE A 84 0.14 20.97 3.81
N ALA A 85 0.39 21.47 5.03
CA ALA A 85 1.49 22.39 5.33
C ALA A 85 2.83 21.69 5.61
N GLU A 86 2.84 20.40 5.96
CA GLU A 86 4.07 19.65 6.25
C GLU A 86 5.00 19.62 5.03
N GLU A 87 6.30 19.84 5.26
CA GLU A 87 7.30 20.10 4.20
C GLU A 87 7.41 18.98 3.18
N GLU A 88 7.26 17.73 3.64
CA GLU A 88 7.21 16.54 2.80
C GLU A 88 5.78 16.35 2.29
N LYS A 89 5.44 17.15 1.26
CA LYS A 89 4.15 17.22 0.54
C LYS A 89 3.75 15.85 -0.03
N GLY A 90 3.36 14.92 0.84
CA GLY A 90 3.21 13.53 0.43
C GLY A 90 2.93 12.54 1.55
N VAL A 91 3.46 12.80 2.74
CA VAL A 91 3.39 11.86 3.87
C VAL A 91 1.98 11.72 4.42
N TYR A 92 1.24 12.83 4.53
CA TYR A 92 -0.10 12.82 5.13
C TYR A 92 -1.21 13.27 4.18
N ALA A 93 -0.95 14.24 3.30
CA ALA A 93 -1.91 14.72 2.30
C ALA A 93 -2.37 13.61 1.33
N ILE A 94 -1.46 12.74 0.88
CA ILE A 94 -1.76 11.69 -0.11
C ILE A 94 -2.64 10.59 0.47
N PRO A 95 -2.32 10.00 1.64
CA PRO A 95 -3.22 9.06 2.31
C PRO A 95 -4.60 9.65 2.59
N LEU A 96 -4.66 10.92 3.00
CA LEU A 96 -5.92 11.61 3.32
C LEU A 96 -6.81 11.73 2.09
N LEU A 97 -6.27 12.20 0.97
CA LEU A 97 -7.01 12.31 -0.30
C LEU A 97 -7.48 10.94 -0.82
N ARG A 98 -6.63 9.92 -0.74
CA ARG A 98 -6.96 8.57 -1.23
C ARG A 98 -8.03 7.87 -0.38
N ARG A 99 -8.12 8.21 0.91
CA ARG A 99 -8.99 7.51 1.87
C ARG A 99 -10.15 8.35 2.41
N LYS A 100 -10.34 9.58 1.93
CA LYS A 100 -11.39 10.51 2.38
C LYS A 100 -12.79 9.89 2.49
N ALA A 101 -13.21 9.12 1.49
CA ALA A 101 -14.55 8.50 1.45
C ALA A 101 -14.75 7.36 2.45
N ARG A 102 -13.67 6.82 3.04
CA ARG A 102 -13.71 5.69 3.97
C ARG A 102 -13.50 6.10 5.42
N LEU A 103 -13.16 7.37 5.68
CA LEU A 103 -13.03 7.90 7.03
C LEU A 103 -14.42 8.25 7.57
N CYS A 104 -14.77 7.70 8.74
CA CYS A 104 -15.97 8.04 9.48
C CYS A 104 -15.53 8.77 10.76
N PHE A 105 -15.99 10.01 10.89
CA PHE A 105 -15.83 10.82 12.08
C PHE A 105 -17.08 10.63 12.95
N ASN A 106 -16.93 10.05 14.14
CA ASN A 106 -17.98 10.15 15.14
C ASN A 106 -17.99 11.61 15.58
N GLY A 107 -19.12 12.31 15.42
CA GLY A 107 -19.28 13.77 15.55
C GLY A 107 -18.99 14.40 16.92
N ASP A 108 -18.17 13.78 17.76
CA ASP A 108 -17.58 14.46 18.91
C ASP A 108 -16.42 15.32 18.43
N SER A 109 -16.57 16.63 18.58
CA SER A 109 -15.59 17.69 18.31
C SER A 109 -14.27 17.57 19.08
N SER A 110 -14.06 16.46 19.79
CA SER A 110 -12.79 16.06 20.39
C SER A 110 -12.10 15.08 19.46
N ALA A 111 -11.11 15.58 18.71
CA ALA A 111 -10.25 14.84 17.79
C ALA A 111 -9.33 13.85 18.53
N ASN A 112 -9.91 12.87 19.22
CA ASN A 112 -9.18 11.79 19.83
C ASN A 112 -8.95 10.69 18.78
N VAL A 113 -7.75 10.10 18.72
CA VAL A 113 -7.39 9.06 17.73
C VAL A 113 -8.37 7.88 17.72
N ASN A 114 -9.04 7.65 18.84
CA ASN A 114 -10.04 6.59 19.02
C ASN A 114 -11.42 6.92 18.43
N SER A 115 -11.71 8.18 18.05
CA SER A 115 -12.99 8.59 17.46
C SER A 115 -13.03 8.46 15.93
N VAL A 116 -11.87 8.35 15.27
CA VAL A 116 -11.77 8.15 13.81
C VAL A 116 -11.80 6.66 13.48
N LYS A 117 -12.90 6.24 12.85
CA LYS A 117 -13.08 4.86 12.37
C LYS A 117 -12.92 4.80 10.86
N VAL A 118 -12.26 3.76 10.37
CA VAL A 118 -12.12 3.48 8.94
C VAL A 118 -13.13 2.43 8.56
N ARG A 119 -13.97 2.72 7.55
CA ARG A 119 -14.88 1.76 6.94
C ARG A 119 -14.12 0.97 5.87
N HIS A 120 -13.89 -0.31 6.11
CA HIS A 120 -13.23 -1.22 5.17
C HIS A 120 -14.24 -1.80 4.18
N LEU A 121 -15.34 -2.33 4.73
CA LEU A 121 -16.47 -2.96 4.05
C LEU A 121 -17.78 -2.49 4.72
N LEU A 122 -18.94 -2.84 4.14
CA LEU A 122 -20.26 -2.31 4.56
C LEU A 122 -20.51 -2.40 6.09
N PHE A 123 -20.01 -3.46 6.73
CA PHE A 123 -20.17 -3.71 8.17
C PHE A 123 -18.86 -3.74 8.97
N TRP A 124 -17.70 -3.58 8.32
CA TRP A 124 -16.42 -3.67 9.01
C TRP A 124 -15.79 -2.29 9.20
N LYS A 125 -15.83 -1.81 10.45
CA LYS A 125 -15.18 -0.58 10.88
C LYS A 125 -14.05 -0.94 11.85
N THR A 126 -12.85 -0.44 11.61
CA THR A 126 -11.74 -0.58 12.56
C THR A 126 -11.18 0.78 12.95
N THR A 127 -10.47 0.81 14.06
CA THR A 127 -9.60 1.95 14.43
C THR A 127 -8.35 1.96 13.55
N LEU A 128 -7.69 3.13 13.50
CA LEU A 128 -6.44 3.29 12.76
C LEU A 128 -5.32 2.45 13.41
N PRO A 129 -4.51 1.73 12.62
CA PRO A 129 -3.44 0.88 13.14
C PRO A 129 -2.34 1.72 13.80
N ARG A 130 -1.88 1.28 14.97
CA ARG A 130 -0.82 1.95 15.75
C ARG A 130 0.58 1.43 15.44
N THR A 131 0.68 0.25 14.83
CA THR A 131 1.92 -0.44 14.53
C THR A 131 2.21 -0.42 13.04
N ASN A 132 3.49 -0.25 12.69
CA ASN A 132 3.95 -0.33 11.32
C ASN A 132 4.34 -1.78 11.00
N ILE A 133 3.51 -2.47 10.22
CA ILE A 133 3.76 -3.88 9.82
C ILE A 133 4.53 -4.01 8.50
N ARG A 134 4.94 -2.89 7.90
CA ARG A 134 5.56 -2.83 6.58
C ARG A 134 6.79 -3.72 6.44
N ALA A 135 7.67 -3.71 7.45
CA ALA A 135 8.86 -4.57 7.46
C ALA A 135 8.50 -6.06 7.33
N ALA A 136 7.51 -6.52 8.09
CA ALA A 136 7.07 -7.92 8.03
C ALA A 136 6.47 -8.29 6.66
N LEU A 137 5.67 -7.39 6.07
CA LEU A 137 5.08 -7.61 4.74
C LEU A 137 6.14 -7.64 3.63
N ILE A 138 7.17 -6.80 3.72
CA ILE A 138 8.31 -6.82 2.78
C ILE A 138 9.07 -8.13 2.90
N THR A 139 9.40 -8.55 4.12
CA THR A 139 10.07 -9.83 4.36
C THR A 139 9.27 -10.99 3.77
N LEU A 140 7.94 -10.97 3.91
CA LEU A 140 7.07 -11.98 3.34
C LEU A 140 7.13 -12.04 1.81
N VAL A 141 7.17 -10.89 1.11
CA VAL A 141 7.32 -10.88 -0.36
C VAL A 141 8.70 -11.35 -0.80
N ILE A 142 9.76 -10.99 -0.06
CA ILE A 142 11.12 -11.47 -0.34
C ILE A 142 11.18 -12.99 -0.18
N LEU A 143 10.61 -13.54 0.89
CA LEU A 143 10.53 -14.99 1.10
C LEU A 143 9.75 -15.68 -0.02
N ASN A 144 8.61 -15.12 -0.44
CA ASN A 144 7.86 -15.64 -1.59
C ASN A 144 8.71 -15.65 -2.88
N CYS A 145 9.50 -14.62 -3.12
CA CYS A 145 10.39 -14.57 -4.28
C CYS A 145 11.45 -15.67 -4.22
N PHE A 146 12.06 -15.92 -3.06
CA PHE A 146 13.00 -17.03 -2.89
C PHE A 146 12.32 -18.39 -3.12
N LEU A 147 11.10 -18.58 -2.61
CA LEU A 147 10.33 -19.81 -2.85
C LEU A 147 10.03 -20.02 -4.34
N VAL A 148 9.66 -18.96 -5.07
CA VAL A 148 9.43 -19.03 -6.52
C VAL A 148 10.70 -19.45 -7.27
N GLN A 149 11.85 -18.87 -6.92
CA GLN A 149 13.13 -19.25 -7.53
C GLN A 149 13.51 -20.69 -7.22
N LEU A 150 13.32 -21.13 -5.97
CA LEU A 150 13.55 -22.51 -5.55
C LEU A 150 12.66 -23.48 -6.33
N LEU A 151 11.36 -23.19 -6.44
CA LEU A 151 10.42 -24.01 -7.20
C LEU A 151 10.80 -24.09 -8.68
N ALA A 152 11.20 -22.98 -9.28
CA ALA A 152 11.67 -22.97 -10.66
C ALA A 152 12.94 -23.81 -10.84
N ALA A 153 13.92 -23.69 -9.96
CA ALA A 153 15.13 -24.51 -9.99
C ALA A 153 14.82 -26.00 -9.81
N MET A 154 13.93 -26.33 -8.87
CA MET A 154 13.47 -27.70 -8.65
C MET A 154 12.76 -28.26 -9.88
N SER A 155 11.96 -27.48 -10.61
CA SER A 155 11.28 -27.94 -11.83
C SER A 155 12.24 -28.41 -12.92
N VAL A 156 13.45 -27.84 -12.99
CA VAL A 156 14.48 -28.26 -13.93
C VAL A 156 15.28 -29.44 -13.37
N TYR A 157 15.59 -29.41 -12.07
CA TYR A 157 16.33 -30.47 -11.40
C TYR A 157 15.59 -31.82 -11.47
N THR A 158 14.27 -31.83 -11.28
CA THR A 158 13.46 -33.05 -11.29
C THR A 158 13.33 -33.73 -12.64
N LEU A 159 13.73 -33.07 -13.73
CA LEU A 159 13.85 -33.71 -15.05
C LEU A 159 14.95 -34.76 -15.09
N GLY A 160 16.07 -34.52 -14.41
CA GLY A 160 17.20 -35.46 -14.32
C GLY A 160 17.15 -36.34 -13.07
N TYR A 161 16.55 -35.83 -11.99
CA TYR A 161 16.53 -36.46 -10.68
C TYR A 161 15.11 -36.41 -10.09
N PRO A 162 14.21 -37.32 -10.53
CA PRO A 162 12.84 -37.33 -10.04
C PRO A 162 12.80 -37.59 -8.53
N VAL A 163 11.96 -36.84 -7.82
CA VAL A 163 11.76 -36.97 -6.39
C VAL A 163 10.88 -38.18 -6.11
N SER A 164 11.45 -39.19 -5.43
CA SER A 164 10.74 -40.43 -5.08
C SER A 164 9.89 -40.32 -3.82
N THR A 165 10.00 -39.22 -3.07
CA THR A 165 9.29 -39.07 -1.79
C THR A 165 7.80 -38.73 -2.04
N PRO A 166 6.83 -39.54 -1.57
CA PRO A 166 5.42 -39.42 -2.00
C PRO A 166 4.78 -38.05 -1.76
N TRP A 167 5.04 -37.43 -0.62
CA TRP A 167 4.52 -36.10 -0.26
C TRP A 167 5.09 -34.95 -1.11
N LEU A 168 6.22 -35.18 -1.79
CA LEU A 168 6.89 -34.22 -2.68
C LEU A 168 6.81 -34.65 -4.15
N ALA A 169 6.09 -35.73 -4.48
CA ALA A 169 6.01 -36.25 -5.84
C ALA A 169 5.42 -35.22 -6.83
N TRP A 170 4.65 -34.25 -6.34
CA TRP A 170 4.12 -33.13 -7.14
C TRP A 170 5.22 -32.21 -7.71
N LEU A 171 6.44 -32.20 -7.15
CA LEU A 171 7.58 -31.45 -7.71
C LEU A 171 8.05 -32.03 -9.05
N ASN A 172 7.69 -33.27 -9.36
CA ASN A 172 8.00 -33.89 -10.65
C ASN A 172 7.02 -33.47 -11.75
N ASP A 173 5.93 -32.78 -11.42
CA ASP A 173 4.96 -32.24 -12.37
C ASP A 173 5.22 -30.73 -12.59
N PRO A 174 5.82 -30.33 -13.72
CA PRO A 174 6.10 -28.93 -14.01
C PRO A 174 4.83 -28.05 -14.05
N MET A 175 3.67 -28.63 -14.35
CA MET A 175 2.41 -27.89 -14.37
C MET A 175 1.96 -27.52 -12.94
N ALA A 176 2.04 -28.46 -12.01
CA ALA A 176 1.77 -28.20 -10.59
C ALA A 176 2.72 -27.14 -10.02
N VAL A 177 4.02 -27.25 -10.35
CA VAL A 177 5.03 -26.27 -9.94
C VAL A 177 4.74 -24.88 -10.52
N MET A 178 4.40 -24.80 -11.81
CA MET A 178 4.01 -23.55 -12.45
C MET A 178 2.80 -22.91 -11.74
N LEU A 179 1.73 -23.66 -11.50
CA LEU A 179 0.53 -23.14 -10.83
C LEU A 179 0.86 -22.59 -9.44
N LEU A 180 1.71 -23.29 -8.68
CA LEU A 180 2.14 -22.84 -7.36
C LEU A 180 2.97 -21.54 -7.43
N ILE A 181 3.86 -21.41 -8.42
CA ILE A 181 4.61 -20.17 -8.68
C ILE A 181 3.64 -19.00 -8.93
N TYR A 182 2.64 -19.17 -9.81
CA TYR A 182 1.66 -18.13 -10.08
C TYR A 182 0.78 -17.81 -8.87
N ALA A 183 0.48 -18.79 -8.01
CA ALA A 183 -0.20 -18.56 -6.75
C ALA A 183 0.63 -17.69 -5.79
N PHE A 184 1.95 -17.93 -5.68
CA PHE A 184 2.85 -17.08 -4.90
C PHE A 184 2.95 -15.65 -5.46
N ILE A 185 3.04 -15.50 -6.78
CA ILE A 185 3.04 -14.18 -7.44
C ILE A 185 1.75 -13.44 -7.10
N PHE A 186 0.60 -14.10 -7.20
CA PHE A 186 -0.69 -13.52 -6.86
C PHE A 186 -0.79 -13.13 -5.38
N ALA A 187 -0.32 -13.99 -4.47
CA ALA A 187 -0.27 -13.68 -3.04
C ALA A 187 0.61 -12.45 -2.76
N SER A 188 1.77 -12.34 -3.40
CA SER A 188 2.64 -11.16 -3.31
C SER A 188 1.95 -9.89 -3.80
N LEU A 189 1.17 -9.94 -4.89
CA LEU A 189 0.37 -8.79 -5.34
C LEU A 189 -0.65 -8.34 -4.27
N LEU A 190 -1.33 -9.30 -3.63
CA LEU A 190 -2.26 -9.00 -2.55
C LEU A 190 -1.55 -8.36 -1.36
N ILE A 191 -0.40 -8.89 -0.97
CA ILE A 191 0.44 -8.35 0.11
C ILE A 191 0.87 -6.93 -0.21
N THR A 192 1.31 -6.62 -1.42
CA THR A 192 1.72 -5.25 -1.80
C THR A 192 0.55 -4.27 -1.76
N LYS A 193 -0.64 -4.69 -2.23
CA LYS A 193 -1.85 -3.85 -2.13
C LYS A 193 -2.25 -3.62 -0.67
N PHE A 194 -2.14 -4.65 0.16
CA PHE A 194 -2.43 -4.59 1.58
C PHE A 194 -1.42 -3.73 2.34
N ASP A 195 -0.11 -3.83 2.04
CA ASP A 195 0.94 -2.97 2.61
C ASP A 195 0.62 -1.50 2.37
N ARG A 196 0.37 -1.12 1.11
CA ARG A 196 0.00 0.25 0.76
C ARG A 196 -1.24 0.71 1.51
N TYR A 197 -2.23 -0.18 1.65
CA TYR A 197 -3.44 0.12 2.40
C TYR A 197 -3.16 0.39 3.88
N MET A 198 -2.45 -0.52 4.54
CA MET A 198 -2.10 -0.40 5.95
C MET A 198 -1.18 0.78 6.23
N HIS A 199 -0.26 1.08 5.32
CA HIS A 199 0.62 2.23 5.42
C HIS A 199 -0.14 3.56 5.33
N ASP A 200 -1.09 3.69 4.39
CA ASP A 200 -1.97 4.86 4.30
C ASP A 200 -2.72 5.07 5.64
N LEU A 201 -3.26 3.99 6.23
CA LEU A 201 -3.97 4.06 7.52
C LEU A 201 -3.06 4.39 8.70
N TYR A 202 -1.84 3.87 8.71
CA TYR A 202 -0.85 4.16 9.76
C TYR A 202 -0.42 5.64 9.73
N GLN A 203 -0.19 6.19 8.53
CA GLN A 203 0.13 7.62 8.36
C GLN A 203 -1.01 8.51 8.84
N LEU A 204 -2.26 8.16 8.50
CA LEU A 204 -3.43 8.85 9.04
C LEU A 204 -3.51 8.74 10.57
N GLY A 205 -3.27 7.55 11.14
CA GLY A 205 -3.20 7.35 12.59
C GLY A 205 -2.20 8.29 13.28
N LYS A 206 -1.01 8.47 12.70
CA LYS A 206 -0.02 9.44 13.19
C LYS A 206 -0.51 10.88 13.10
N LEU A 207 -1.12 11.28 11.99
CA LEU A 207 -1.65 12.62 11.78
C LEU A 207 -2.69 12.97 12.85
N PHE A 208 -3.66 12.08 13.09
CA PHE A 208 -4.70 12.28 14.11
C PHE A 208 -4.12 12.26 15.53
N LYS A 209 -3.07 11.47 15.81
CA LYS A 209 -2.42 11.46 17.13
C LYS A 209 -1.70 12.76 17.45
N LYS A 210 -1.12 13.42 16.45
CA LYS A 210 -0.45 14.72 16.60
C LYS A 210 -1.42 15.88 16.92
N LYS A 211 -2.74 15.68 16.96
CA LYS A 211 -3.73 16.70 17.42
C LYS A 211 -4.17 16.49 18.88
N ALA A 212 -4.02 15.29 19.43
CA ALA A 212 -4.49 14.95 20.78
C ALA A 212 -3.58 15.46 21.92
N VAL A 213 -2.75 16.48 21.68
CA VAL A 213 -1.88 17.15 22.66
C VAL A 213 -2.16 18.64 22.61
#